data_AF-A0A936EID9-F1
#
_entry.id   AF-A0A936EID9-F1
#
_cell.length_a   1.000
_cell.length_b   1.000
_cell.length_c   1.000
_cell.angle_alpha   90.00
_cell.angle_beta   90.00
_cell.angle_gamma   90.00
#
_symmetry.space_group_name_H-M   'P 1'
#
loop_
_entity.id
_entity.type
_entity.pdbx_description
1 polymer ?
#
loop_
_entity_poly.entity_id
_entity_poly.type
_entity_poly.pdbx_seq_one_letter_code
_entity_poly.pdbx_strand_id
1 'polypeptide(L)'
;MAATRSSSATRPRPRRAAPVAWGRLTWPEIGALPAAGIDAAILPCGATEQHGPHLGTAMDACLATLLGDAVSAATGVPVLPTLHYGCSLGHSHRWPGTLALQPQTLIALVTDIGDWLFAAGFRRLFLLNTHVTNFAPLRCALEILRSRHDGFMVTVINAAEVSPRVRRAFFADAADWHANAAETALMLAHAPELVRHRLVKKADDPDRTGGLVFAHPVNRTSANGVTGYPSRATVGQGRRLMRWLVADRAETVRRGRRERSPRTCRTSRVRAGSLLLSRPGGASDRRAEAWVRLSTAPLSPLPITPPSLVRIRPFPSPFPHFPPLPFSR
;
A
#
# COMPACT_ATOMS: atom_id res chain seq x y z
N MET A 1 -25.15 -47.17 -40.35
CA MET A 1 -24.11 -46.43 -39.60
C MET A 1 -24.57 -44.99 -39.41
N ALA A 2 -25.18 -44.66 -38.28
CA ALA A 2 -25.60 -43.29 -37.96
C ALA A 2 -24.56 -42.68 -37.01
N ALA A 3 -23.86 -41.65 -37.48
CA ALA A 3 -22.83 -40.95 -36.72
C ALA A 3 -23.47 -39.97 -35.73
N THR A 4 -23.35 -40.27 -34.44
CA THR A 4 -23.72 -39.38 -33.33
C THR A 4 -22.74 -38.20 -33.25
N ARG A 5 -23.23 -36.99 -33.55
CA ARG A 5 -22.48 -35.75 -33.31
C ARG A 5 -22.51 -35.44 -31.81
N SER A 6 -21.36 -35.61 -31.16
CA SER A 6 -21.14 -35.16 -29.78
C SER A 6 -21.06 -33.62 -29.75
N SER A 7 -22.05 -32.99 -29.13
CA SER A 7 -22.07 -31.56 -28.83
C SER A 7 -21.14 -31.30 -27.64
N SER A 8 -20.00 -30.65 -27.88
CA SER A 8 -19.09 -30.21 -26.82
C SER A 8 -19.67 -28.99 -26.11
N ALA A 9 -20.43 -29.24 -25.04
CA ALA A 9 -20.88 -28.21 -24.13
C ALA A 9 -19.67 -27.45 -23.58
N THR A 10 -19.52 -26.19 -24.01
CA THR A 10 -18.45 -25.31 -23.56
C THR A 10 -18.69 -25.00 -22.08
N ARG A 11 -17.83 -25.52 -21.18
CA ARG A 11 -17.93 -25.22 -19.74
C ARG A 11 -17.95 -23.70 -19.54
N PRO A 12 -18.89 -23.14 -18.77
CA PRO A 12 -18.90 -21.71 -18.47
C PRO A 12 -17.57 -21.34 -17.82
N ARG A 13 -16.92 -20.28 -18.33
CA ARG A 13 -15.70 -19.74 -17.71
C ARG A 13 -16.03 -19.42 -16.24
N PRO A 14 -15.21 -19.85 -15.26
CA PRO A 14 -15.47 -19.54 -13.87
C PRO A 14 -15.58 -18.03 -13.72
N ARG A 15 -16.70 -17.54 -13.16
CA ARG A 15 -16.82 -16.14 -12.75
C ARG A 15 -15.63 -15.84 -11.84
N ARG A 16 -14.81 -14.87 -12.21
CA ARG A 16 -13.76 -14.37 -11.32
C ARG A 16 -14.43 -13.96 -10.02
N ALA A 17 -13.99 -14.53 -8.90
CA ALA A 17 -14.47 -14.12 -7.58
C ALA A 17 -14.24 -12.61 -7.41
N ALA A 18 -15.16 -11.93 -6.75
CA ALA A 18 -15.02 -10.51 -6.43
C ALA A 18 -14.06 -10.33 -5.24
N PRO A 19 -13.36 -9.19 -5.12
CA PRO A 19 -12.59 -8.88 -3.93
C PRO A 19 -13.50 -8.75 -2.70
N VAL A 20 -12.98 -9.14 -1.54
CA VAL A 20 -13.59 -8.87 -0.24
C VAL A 20 -13.15 -7.46 0.19
N ALA A 21 -13.77 -6.44 -0.39
CA ALA A 21 -13.39 -5.05 -0.16
C ALA A 21 -13.86 -4.56 1.22
N TRP A 22 -12.93 -4.27 2.13
CA TRP A 22 -13.22 -3.86 3.51
C TRP A 22 -14.20 -2.69 3.58
N GLY A 23 -13.98 -1.65 2.76
CA GLY A 23 -14.83 -0.45 2.74
C GLY A 23 -16.26 -0.67 2.20
N ARG A 24 -16.59 -1.88 1.75
CA ARG A 24 -17.94 -2.26 1.33
C ARG A 24 -18.65 -3.18 2.34
N LEU A 25 -17.96 -3.56 3.41
CA LEU A 25 -18.51 -4.36 4.50
C LEU A 25 -18.99 -3.44 5.62
N THR A 26 -20.07 -3.85 6.26
CA THR A 26 -20.54 -3.28 7.52
C THR A 26 -19.69 -3.77 8.69
N TRP A 27 -19.66 -3.04 9.80
CA TRP A 27 -18.89 -3.43 10.98
C TRP A 27 -19.26 -4.83 11.53
N PRO A 28 -20.53 -5.31 11.51
CA PRO A 28 -20.85 -6.67 11.93
C PRO A 28 -20.31 -7.73 10.97
N GLU A 29 -20.35 -7.47 9.66
CA GLU A 29 -19.78 -8.37 8.65
C GLU A 29 -18.26 -8.50 8.84
N ILE A 30 -17.57 -7.40 9.12
CA ILE A 30 -16.13 -7.40 9.43
C ILE A 30 -15.86 -8.21 10.71
N GLY A 31 -16.62 -7.98 11.77
CA GLY A 31 -16.48 -8.69 13.05
C GLY A 31 -16.75 -10.19 12.96
N ALA A 32 -17.56 -10.63 11.99
CA ALA A 32 -17.82 -12.05 11.73
C ALA A 32 -16.67 -12.77 11.01
N LEU A 33 -15.78 -12.06 10.30
CA LEU A 33 -14.71 -12.67 9.51
C LEU A 33 -13.73 -13.50 10.36
N PRO A 34 -13.18 -13.00 11.49
CA PRO A 34 -12.28 -13.81 12.33
C PRO A 34 -12.97 -15.05 12.90
N ALA A 35 -14.24 -14.93 13.31
CA ALA A 35 -15.03 -16.05 13.82
C ALA A 35 -15.25 -17.13 12.74
N ALA A 36 -15.34 -16.73 11.47
CA ALA A 36 -15.39 -17.63 10.31
C ALA A 36 -14.00 -18.16 9.88
N GLY A 37 -12.94 -17.89 10.65
CA GLY A 37 -11.58 -18.34 10.35
C GLY A 37 -10.83 -17.50 9.31
N ILE A 38 -11.32 -16.28 9.02
CA ILE A 38 -10.65 -15.29 8.18
C ILE A 38 -10.03 -14.24 9.10
N ASP A 39 -8.81 -14.49 9.56
CA ASP A 39 -8.07 -13.62 10.48
C ASP A 39 -6.91 -12.87 9.82
N ALA A 40 -6.89 -12.83 8.49
CA ALA A 40 -5.89 -12.13 7.70
C ALA A 40 -6.49 -10.94 6.97
N ALA A 41 -5.70 -9.89 6.74
CA ALA A 41 -6.07 -8.78 5.87
C ALA A 41 -4.88 -8.30 5.03
N ILE A 42 -5.19 -7.67 3.89
CA ILE A 42 -4.22 -7.07 2.97
C ILE A 42 -4.37 -5.55 3.05
N LEU A 43 -3.29 -4.82 3.33
CA LEU A 43 -3.23 -3.37 3.21
C LEU A 43 -2.42 -3.00 1.96
N PRO A 44 -3.05 -2.49 0.90
CA PRO A 44 -2.35 -1.99 -0.27
C PRO A 44 -1.64 -0.66 0.04
N CYS A 45 -0.34 -0.60 -0.24
CA CYS A 45 0.49 0.58 -0.04
C CYS A 45 1.06 1.05 -1.39
N GLY A 46 0.62 2.22 -1.85
CA GLY A 46 1.16 2.92 -3.01
C GLY A 46 1.79 4.25 -2.62
N ALA A 47 1.77 5.20 -3.55
CA ALA A 47 2.24 6.56 -3.38
C ALA A 47 1.61 7.49 -4.44
N THR A 48 1.82 8.79 -4.25
CA THR A 48 1.56 9.83 -5.24
C THR A 48 2.88 10.50 -5.58
N GLU A 49 3.47 10.14 -6.72
CA GLU A 49 4.85 10.46 -7.08
C GLU A 49 4.98 10.73 -8.58
N GLN A 50 5.78 11.71 -8.97
CA GLN A 50 6.11 11.94 -10.38
C GLN A 50 6.62 10.64 -11.04
N HIS A 51 6.11 10.30 -12.22
CA HIS A 51 6.52 9.14 -13.01
C HIS A 51 6.89 9.57 -14.44
N GLY A 52 7.75 10.57 -14.54
CA GLY A 52 8.12 11.17 -15.81
C GLY A 52 6.98 11.90 -16.51
N PRO A 53 7.16 12.31 -17.78
CA PRO A 53 6.17 13.08 -18.51
C PRO A 53 4.98 12.22 -19.01
N HIS A 54 5.08 10.89 -19.00
CA HIS A 54 4.12 10.01 -19.65
C HIS A 54 3.16 9.26 -18.72
N LEU A 55 3.43 9.17 -17.41
CA LEU A 55 2.55 8.50 -16.45
C LEU A 55 1.97 9.48 -15.42
N GLY A 56 0.72 9.24 -15.04
CA GLY A 56 0.06 9.96 -13.95
C GLY A 56 0.70 9.66 -12.60
N THR A 57 0.66 10.64 -11.68
CA THR A 57 1.34 10.55 -10.37
C THR A 57 0.73 9.52 -9.42
N ALA A 58 -0.51 9.08 -9.67
CA ALA A 58 -1.19 8.08 -8.86
C ALA A 58 -0.89 6.63 -9.30
N MET A 59 0.13 6.42 -10.14
CA MET A 59 0.51 5.11 -10.68
C MET A 59 0.60 4.05 -9.57
N ASP A 60 1.43 4.27 -8.56
CA ASP A 60 1.68 3.29 -7.50
C ASP A 60 0.41 2.95 -6.73
N ALA A 61 -0.36 3.97 -6.35
CA ALA A 61 -1.63 3.78 -5.67
C ALA A 61 -2.63 2.99 -6.55
N CYS A 62 -2.71 3.30 -7.84
CA CYS A 62 -3.53 2.57 -8.80
C CYS A 62 -3.10 1.09 -8.89
N LEU A 63 -1.80 0.83 -9.01
CA LEU A 63 -1.27 -0.53 -9.05
C LEU A 63 -1.54 -1.29 -7.74
N ALA A 64 -1.38 -0.62 -6.59
CA ALA A 64 -1.67 -1.18 -5.28
C ALA A 64 -3.14 -1.62 -5.17
N THR A 65 -4.08 -0.75 -5.56
CA THR A 65 -5.51 -1.08 -5.57
C THR A 65 -5.81 -2.25 -6.50
N LEU A 66 -5.37 -2.18 -7.76
CA LEU A 66 -5.64 -3.21 -8.77
C LEU A 66 -5.08 -4.58 -8.36
N LEU A 67 -3.85 -4.60 -7.83
CA LEU A 67 -3.20 -5.82 -7.39
C LEU A 67 -3.83 -6.35 -6.09
N GLY A 68 -4.12 -5.48 -5.13
CA GLY A 68 -4.77 -5.82 -3.86
C GLY A 68 -6.14 -6.46 -4.09
N ASP A 69 -6.97 -5.85 -4.93
CA ASP A 69 -8.28 -6.39 -5.30
C ASP A 69 -8.17 -7.75 -6.00
N ALA A 70 -7.25 -7.87 -6.96
CA ALA A 70 -7.06 -9.13 -7.68
C ALA A 70 -6.53 -10.25 -6.78
N VAL A 71 -5.66 -9.94 -5.81
CA VAL A 71 -5.17 -10.90 -4.83
C VAL A 71 -6.27 -11.26 -3.82
N SER A 72 -7.06 -10.30 -3.37
CA SER A 72 -8.22 -10.54 -2.50
C SER A 72 -9.21 -11.48 -3.17
N ALA A 73 -9.62 -11.18 -4.40
CA ALA A 73 -10.46 -12.04 -5.23
C ALA A 73 -9.91 -13.47 -5.35
N ALA A 74 -8.60 -13.63 -5.49
CA ALA A 74 -7.96 -14.94 -5.65
C ALA A 74 -7.77 -15.73 -4.34
N THR A 75 -7.95 -15.09 -3.17
CA THR A 75 -7.58 -15.67 -1.87
C THR A 75 -8.70 -15.63 -0.81
N GLY A 76 -9.74 -14.83 -1.04
CA GLY A 76 -10.81 -14.54 -0.08
C GLY A 76 -10.36 -13.71 1.12
N VAL A 77 -9.15 -13.14 1.09
CA VAL A 77 -8.65 -12.29 2.18
C VAL A 77 -9.17 -10.87 1.99
N PRO A 78 -9.74 -10.23 3.03
CA PRO A 78 -10.20 -8.86 2.93
C PRO A 78 -9.07 -7.89 2.59
N VAL A 79 -9.36 -6.94 1.70
CA VAL A 79 -8.44 -5.88 1.30
C VAL A 79 -8.92 -4.55 1.87
N LEU A 80 -8.03 -3.88 2.60
CA LEU A 80 -8.25 -2.58 3.22
C LEU A 80 -8.23 -1.45 2.16
N PRO A 81 -8.75 -0.26 2.49
CA PRO A 81 -8.54 0.93 1.66
C PRO A 81 -7.05 1.14 1.35
N THR A 82 -6.77 1.51 0.10
CA THR A 82 -5.39 1.72 -0.38
C THR A 82 -4.79 2.98 0.24
N LEU A 83 -3.52 2.92 0.65
CA LEU A 83 -2.76 4.12 0.99
C LEU A 83 -2.29 4.80 -0.30
N HIS A 84 -2.87 5.97 -0.59
CA HIS A 84 -2.57 6.76 -1.78
C HIS A 84 -1.32 7.65 -1.64
N TYR A 85 -0.81 7.82 -0.42
CA TYR A 85 0.38 8.60 -0.11
C TYR A 85 1.41 7.70 0.55
N GLY A 86 2.67 7.87 0.16
CA GLY A 86 3.81 7.10 0.62
C GLY A 86 5.03 7.99 0.84
N CYS A 87 6.16 7.39 1.12
CA CYS A 87 7.44 8.09 1.21
C CYS A 87 8.01 8.25 -0.19
N SER A 88 8.32 9.47 -0.61
CA SER A 88 8.89 9.78 -1.93
C SER A 88 9.97 10.85 -1.84
N LEU A 89 10.70 10.89 -0.72
CA LEU A 89 11.62 11.99 -0.36
C LEU A 89 12.83 12.13 -1.29
N GLY A 90 13.19 11.08 -2.02
CA GLY A 90 14.24 11.14 -3.05
C GLY A 90 13.85 11.95 -4.29
N HIS A 91 12.56 12.29 -4.44
CA HIS A 91 12.05 13.09 -5.55
C HIS A 91 12.15 14.56 -5.19
N SER A 92 12.83 15.32 -6.04
CA SER A 92 13.02 16.74 -5.79
C SER A 92 11.83 17.57 -6.29
N HIS A 93 11.75 18.82 -5.83
CA HIS A 93 10.77 19.81 -6.30
C HIS A 93 10.94 20.23 -7.76
N ARG A 94 11.92 19.68 -8.50
CA ARG A 94 12.12 19.94 -9.94
C ARG A 94 10.89 19.56 -10.77
N TRP A 95 10.20 18.47 -10.38
CA TRP A 95 8.98 18.02 -11.03
C TRP A 95 7.81 18.13 -10.05
N PRO A 96 6.78 18.94 -10.35
CA PRO A 96 5.64 19.09 -9.47
C PRO A 96 4.76 17.83 -9.49
N GLY A 97 4.01 17.61 -8.41
CA GLY A 97 2.96 16.57 -8.33
C GLY A 97 3.25 15.44 -7.35
N THR A 98 4.49 15.28 -6.88
CA THR A 98 4.80 14.34 -5.77
C THR A 98 4.24 14.88 -4.46
N LEU A 99 3.46 14.06 -3.75
CA LEU A 99 2.93 14.32 -2.41
C LEU A 99 3.50 13.26 -1.45
N ALA A 100 4.63 13.60 -0.82
CA ALA A 100 5.42 12.66 -0.02
C ALA A 100 5.15 12.81 1.48
N LEU A 101 4.96 11.67 2.16
CA LEU A 101 4.98 11.59 3.62
C LEU A 101 6.42 11.51 4.13
N GLN A 102 6.62 11.98 5.36
CA GLN A 102 7.83 11.65 6.13
C GLN A 102 7.78 10.17 6.55
N PRO A 103 8.92 9.46 6.62
CA PRO A 103 8.99 8.08 7.09
C PRO A 103 8.27 7.86 8.43
N GLN A 104 8.44 8.78 9.37
CA GLN A 104 7.81 8.72 10.70
C GLN A 104 6.29 8.78 10.60
N THR A 105 5.75 9.59 9.67
CA THR A 105 4.31 9.68 9.43
C THR A 105 3.76 8.38 8.85
N LEU A 106 4.44 7.78 7.87
CA LEU A 106 4.00 6.51 7.29
C LEU A 106 4.10 5.37 8.31
N ILE A 107 5.14 5.36 9.15
CA ILE A 107 5.28 4.40 10.25
C ILE A 107 4.08 4.51 11.20
N ALA A 108 3.81 5.72 11.72
CA ALA A 108 2.72 5.95 12.65
C ALA A 108 1.37 5.54 12.04
N LEU A 109 1.08 5.98 10.82
CA LEU A 109 -0.15 5.65 10.10
C LEU A 109 -0.38 4.14 9.99
N VAL A 110 0.63 3.39 9.57
CA VAL A 110 0.52 1.93 9.37
C VAL A 110 0.44 1.20 10.70
N THR A 111 1.15 1.68 11.72
CA THR A 111 1.03 1.15 13.09
C THR A 111 -0.39 1.37 13.63
N ASP A 112 -0.96 2.57 13.50
CA ASP A 112 -2.32 2.85 13.98
C ASP A 112 -3.37 1.98 13.27
N ILE A 113 -3.24 1.80 11.95
CA ILE A 113 -4.11 0.88 11.19
C ILE A 113 -3.96 -0.56 11.69
N GLY A 114 -2.73 -1.01 11.94
CA GLY A 114 -2.45 -2.35 12.45
C GLY A 114 -3.00 -2.57 13.86
N ASP A 115 -2.94 -1.56 14.74
CA ASP A 115 -3.50 -1.61 16.09
C ASP A 115 -5.03 -1.81 16.05
N TRP A 116 -5.73 -1.05 15.19
CA TRP A 116 -7.17 -1.22 14.98
C TRP A 116 -7.54 -2.57 14.36
N LEU A 117 -6.74 -3.05 13.40
CA LEU A 117 -6.93 -4.34 12.78
C LEU A 117 -6.79 -5.49 13.79
N PHE A 118 -5.78 -5.42 14.67
CA PHE A 118 -5.59 -6.39 15.74
C PHE A 118 -6.74 -6.35 16.77
N ALA A 119 -7.20 -5.16 17.14
CA ALA A 119 -8.36 -4.98 18.03
C ALA A 119 -9.64 -5.59 17.43
N ALA A 120 -9.81 -5.53 16.10
CA ALA A 120 -10.92 -6.16 15.38
C ALA A 120 -10.83 -7.70 15.28
N GLY A 121 -9.81 -8.34 15.87
CA GLY A 121 -9.68 -9.80 15.93
C GLY A 121 -8.82 -10.42 14.84
N PHE A 122 -8.27 -9.62 13.92
CA PHE A 122 -7.34 -10.10 12.91
C PHE A 122 -5.96 -10.37 13.53
N ARG A 123 -5.26 -11.38 13.02
CA ARG A 123 -3.96 -11.85 13.53
C ARG A 123 -2.88 -11.94 12.46
N ARG A 124 -3.22 -11.62 11.21
CA ARG A 124 -2.29 -11.59 10.08
C ARG A 124 -2.47 -10.33 9.23
N LEU A 125 -1.39 -9.62 8.97
CA LEU A 125 -1.40 -8.42 8.12
C LEU A 125 -0.36 -8.55 7.00
N PHE A 126 -0.84 -8.46 5.76
CA PHE A 126 -0.02 -8.37 4.56
C PHE A 126 0.05 -6.91 4.09
N LEU A 127 1.20 -6.28 4.25
CA LEU A 127 1.48 -4.95 3.68
C LEU A 127 1.89 -5.14 2.21
N LEU A 128 0.95 -4.99 1.28
CA LEU A 128 1.18 -5.16 -0.16
C LEU A 128 1.73 -3.85 -0.74
N ASN A 129 3.05 -3.78 -0.87
CA ASN A 129 3.76 -2.59 -1.29
C ASN A 129 4.05 -2.57 -2.80
N THR A 130 3.75 -1.46 -3.44
CA THR A 130 4.02 -1.22 -4.86
C THR A 130 5.03 -0.09 -5.12
N HIS A 131 5.48 0.59 -4.06
CA HIS A 131 6.39 1.72 -4.15
C HIS A 131 7.71 1.43 -3.43
N VAL A 132 8.86 1.64 -4.09
CA VAL A 132 10.17 1.17 -3.58
C VAL A 132 10.52 1.79 -2.22
N THR A 133 10.37 3.10 -2.09
CA THR A 133 10.87 3.83 -0.90
C THR A 133 9.93 3.74 0.31
N ASN A 134 8.74 3.13 0.15
CA ASN A 134 7.89 2.71 1.28
C ASN A 134 8.49 1.52 2.06
N PHE A 135 9.40 0.73 1.48
CA PHE A 135 9.82 -0.54 2.10
C PHE A 135 10.41 -0.36 3.51
N ALA A 136 11.35 0.57 3.67
CA ALA A 136 12.00 0.84 4.96
C ALA A 136 11.00 1.26 6.06
N PRO A 137 10.16 2.30 5.89
CA PRO A 137 9.17 2.67 6.90
C PRO A 137 8.12 1.57 7.14
N LEU A 138 7.67 0.85 6.11
CA LEU A 138 6.75 -0.29 6.32
C LEU A 138 7.39 -1.41 7.15
N ARG A 139 8.69 -1.66 6.99
CA ARG A 139 9.44 -2.60 7.84
C ARG A 139 9.55 -2.12 9.28
N CYS A 140 9.77 -0.83 9.51
CA CYS A 140 9.74 -0.28 10.87
C CYS A 140 8.36 -0.43 11.53
N ALA A 141 7.28 -0.11 10.81
CA ALA A 141 5.91 -0.29 11.32
C ALA A 141 5.61 -1.74 11.69
N LEU A 142 6.05 -2.69 10.86
CA LEU A 142 5.97 -4.13 11.12
C LEU A 142 6.63 -4.50 12.46
N GLU A 143 7.84 -4.03 12.73
CA GLU A 143 8.54 -4.36 13.98
C GLU A 143 7.82 -3.78 15.22
N ILE A 144 7.30 -2.55 15.10
CA ILE A 144 6.51 -1.92 16.16
C ILE A 144 5.24 -2.75 16.45
N LEU A 145 4.50 -3.15 15.42
CA LEU A 145 3.29 -3.95 15.57
C LEU A 145 3.57 -5.30 16.24
N ARG A 146 4.67 -5.97 15.85
CA ARG A 146 5.09 -7.23 16.48
C ARG A 146 5.51 -7.05 17.93
N SER A 147 6.11 -5.92 18.28
CA SER A 147 6.46 -5.63 19.68
C SER A 147 5.25 -5.32 20.56
N ARG A 148 4.20 -4.71 19.99
CA ARG A 148 2.99 -4.31 20.72
C ARG A 148 2.00 -5.45 20.91
N HIS A 149 1.89 -6.32 19.91
CA HIS A 149 0.85 -7.36 19.85
C HIS A 149 1.45 -8.75 19.77
N ASP A 150 1.40 -9.47 20.89
CA ASP A 150 1.83 -10.87 20.91
C ASP A 150 1.00 -11.71 19.92
N GLY A 151 1.69 -12.53 19.14
CA GLY A 151 1.09 -13.37 18.11
C GLY A 151 0.60 -12.63 16.83
N PHE A 152 0.79 -11.32 16.69
CA PHE A 152 0.44 -10.64 15.44
C PHE A 152 1.49 -10.89 14.36
N MET A 153 1.09 -11.61 13.30
CA MET A 153 1.98 -11.95 12.19
C MET A 153 1.87 -10.91 11.08
N VAL A 154 2.89 -10.08 10.93
CA VAL A 154 2.90 -8.98 9.94
C VAL A 154 4.03 -9.21 8.93
N THR A 155 3.78 -8.95 7.65
CA THR A 155 4.79 -9.08 6.59
C THR A 155 4.67 -7.96 5.55
N VAL A 156 5.81 -7.52 5.02
CA VAL A 156 5.89 -6.57 3.89
C VAL A 156 6.16 -7.35 2.61
N ILE A 157 5.31 -7.14 1.62
CA ILE A 157 5.32 -7.84 0.34
C ILE A 157 5.51 -6.81 -0.79
N ASN A 158 6.73 -6.73 -1.33
CA ASN A 158 7.03 -5.87 -2.48
C ASN A 158 6.54 -6.50 -3.79
N ALA A 159 5.84 -5.74 -4.63
CA ALA A 159 5.33 -6.23 -5.91
C ALA A 159 6.47 -6.67 -6.86
N ALA A 160 7.52 -5.87 -7.00
CA ALA A 160 8.60 -6.09 -7.97
C ALA A 160 9.55 -7.26 -7.63
N GLU A 161 9.57 -7.75 -6.39
CA GLU A 161 10.59 -8.71 -5.90
C GLU A 161 10.04 -10.11 -5.61
N VAL A 162 8.85 -10.42 -6.10
CA VAL A 162 8.15 -11.67 -5.75
C VAL A 162 8.82 -12.93 -6.29
N SER A 163 9.23 -12.91 -7.54
CA SER A 163 9.70 -14.09 -8.26
C SER A 163 10.75 -13.69 -9.28
N PRO A 164 11.66 -14.61 -9.67
CA PRO A 164 12.69 -14.29 -10.66
C PRO A 164 12.12 -13.77 -11.98
N ARG A 165 10.93 -14.22 -12.38
CA ARG A 165 10.25 -13.76 -13.61
C ARG A 165 9.72 -12.33 -13.50
N VAL A 166 9.19 -11.93 -12.34
CA VAL A 166 8.73 -10.56 -12.11
C VAL A 166 9.93 -9.63 -11.97
N ARG A 167 10.92 -10.02 -11.16
CA ARG A 167 12.16 -9.26 -11.01
C ARG A 167 12.84 -9.01 -12.36
N ARG A 168 13.00 -10.05 -13.18
CA ARG A 168 13.56 -9.87 -14.54
C ARG A 168 12.78 -8.88 -15.41
N ALA A 169 11.46 -8.75 -15.23
CA ALA A 169 10.66 -7.82 -16.00
C ALA A 169 10.87 -6.37 -15.54
N PHE A 170 10.89 -6.11 -14.24
CA PHE A 170 11.13 -4.78 -13.68
C PHE A 170 12.55 -4.27 -13.90
N PHE A 171 13.54 -5.16 -13.82
CA PHE A 171 14.96 -4.82 -13.98
C PHE A 171 15.46 -5.00 -15.43
N ALA A 172 14.55 -5.13 -16.41
CA ALA A 172 14.92 -5.46 -17.79
C ALA A 172 15.69 -4.34 -18.50
N ASP A 173 15.51 -3.10 -18.06
CA ASP A 173 15.98 -1.89 -18.75
C ASP A 173 16.65 -0.85 -17.83
N ALA A 174 16.74 -1.14 -16.53
CA ALA A 174 17.46 -0.36 -15.51
C ALA A 174 17.75 -1.24 -14.26
N ALA A 175 18.81 -0.92 -13.52
CA ALA A 175 19.11 -1.53 -12.23
C ALA A 175 18.38 -0.81 -11.09
N ASP A 176 18.28 0.52 -11.17
CA ASP A 176 17.46 1.39 -10.32
C ASP A 176 16.34 1.99 -11.17
N TRP A 177 15.24 1.26 -11.35
CA TRP A 177 14.19 1.61 -12.31
C TRP A 177 13.19 2.61 -11.71
N HIS A 178 12.65 3.49 -12.55
CA HIS A 178 11.54 4.36 -12.19
C HIS A 178 10.77 4.84 -13.43
N ALA A 179 9.45 4.72 -13.44
CA ALA A 179 8.59 4.96 -14.60
C ALA A 179 9.03 4.21 -15.88
N ASN A 180 9.64 3.04 -15.70
CA ASN A 180 10.32 2.29 -16.76
C ASN A 180 9.35 1.49 -17.67
N ALA A 181 9.89 0.60 -18.51
CA ALA A 181 9.09 -0.24 -19.39
C ALA A 181 8.07 -1.11 -18.65
N ALA A 182 8.41 -1.68 -17.49
CA ALA A 182 7.53 -2.60 -16.76
C ALA A 182 6.32 -1.87 -16.16
N GLU A 183 6.57 -0.74 -15.52
CA GLU A 183 5.56 0.13 -14.91
C GLU A 183 4.62 0.71 -15.97
N THR A 184 5.20 1.23 -17.05
CA THR A 184 4.44 1.74 -18.18
C THR A 184 3.60 0.64 -18.82
N ALA A 185 4.12 -0.58 -18.95
CA ALA A 185 3.39 -1.71 -19.51
C ALA A 185 2.18 -2.08 -18.64
N LEU A 186 2.34 -2.11 -17.31
CA LEU A 186 1.25 -2.37 -16.36
C LEU A 186 0.12 -1.34 -16.55
N MET A 187 0.45 -0.05 -16.59
CA MET A 187 -0.56 1.00 -16.76
C MET A 187 -1.20 0.98 -18.15
N LEU A 188 -0.44 0.78 -19.22
CA LEU A 188 -0.98 0.60 -20.58
C LEU A 188 -2.05 -0.51 -20.64
N ALA A 189 -1.89 -1.56 -19.84
CA ALA A 189 -2.80 -2.71 -19.83
C ALA A 189 -4.00 -2.56 -18.89
N HIS A 190 -3.86 -1.82 -17.79
CA HIS A 190 -4.81 -1.87 -16.68
C HIS A 190 -5.36 -0.52 -16.22
N ALA A 191 -4.70 0.59 -16.59
CA ALA A 191 -5.12 1.96 -16.31
C ALA A 191 -4.63 2.89 -17.45
N PRO A 192 -5.05 2.65 -18.71
CA PRO A 192 -4.53 3.39 -19.87
C PRO A 192 -4.80 4.91 -19.79
N GLU A 193 -5.80 5.33 -19.03
CA GLU A 193 -6.12 6.74 -18.75
C GLU A 193 -5.02 7.48 -17.98
N LEU A 194 -4.17 6.75 -17.24
CA LEU A 194 -2.99 7.30 -16.57
C LEU A 194 -1.81 7.46 -17.53
N VAL A 195 -1.89 6.95 -18.76
CA VAL A 195 -0.79 6.98 -19.73
C VAL A 195 -1.01 8.07 -20.77
N ARG A 196 -0.03 8.98 -20.90
CA ARG A 196 0.05 9.94 -22.01
C ARG A 196 0.76 9.27 -23.18
N HIS A 197 0.03 8.45 -23.95
CA HIS A 197 0.55 7.63 -25.06
C HIS A 197 1.54 8.36 -25.98
N ARG A 198 1.26 9.62 -26.34
CA ARG A 198 2.11 10.44 -27.22
C ARG A 198 3.49 10.78 -26.64
N LEU A 199 3.66 10.67 -25.32
CA LEU A 199 4.89 11.01 -24.60
C LEU A 199 5.73 9.79 -24.26
N VAL A 200 5.15 8.57 -24.26
CA VAL A 200 5.84 7.32 -23.90
C VAL A 200 7.14 7.13 -24.69
N LYS A 201 7.10 7.35 -26.01
CA LYS A 201 8.28 7.21 -26.89
C LYS A 201 9.35 8.29 -26.70
N LYS A 202 9.03 9.38 -25.99
CA LYS A 202 9.93 10.52 -25.74
C LYS A 202 10.42 10.57 -24.28
N ALA A 203 10.01 9.62 -23.45
CA ALA A 203 10.24 9.65 -22.02
C ALA A 203 11.46 8.82 -21.59
N ASP A 204 12.08 8.06 -22.50
CA ASP A 204 13.27 7.26 -22.20
C ASP A 204 14.38 8.11 -21.59
N ASP A 205 14.98 7.59 -20.52
CA ASP A 205 16.12 8.20 -19.85
C ASP A 205 16.97 7.09 -19.21
N PRO A 206 18.23 6.89 -19.62
CA PRO A 206 19.03 5.76 -19.18
C PRO A 206 19.32 5.79 -17.68
N ASP A 207 19.51 4.60 -17.12
CA ASP A 207 20.04 4.43 -15.77
C ASP A 207 21.49 4.92 -15.67
N ARG A 208 21.74 5.83 -14.71
CA ARG A 208 23.05 6.43 -14.41
C ARG A 208 23.59 6.00 -13.05
N THR A 209 22.94 5.06 -12.39
CA THR A 209 23.28 4.62 -11.02
C THR A 209 24.23 3.43 -10.98
N GLY A 210 24.50 2.81 -12.13
CA GLY A 210 25.37 1.65 -12.24
C GLY A 210 26.76 1.89 -11.65
N GLY A 211 27.14 1.07 -10.66
CA GLY A 211 28.44 1.15 -10.00
C GLY A 211 28.58 2.27 -8.96
N LEU A 212 27.53 3.07 -8.73
CA LEU A 212 27.53 4.07 -7.66
C LEU A 212 27.32 3.39 -6.30
N VAL A 213 28.02 3.93 -5.28
CA VAL A 213 27.89 3.48 -3.89
C VAL A 213 26.85 4.30 -3.13
N PHE A 214 26.71 5.59 -3.47
CA PHE A 214 25.81 6.51 -2.77
C PHE A 214 24.46 6.59 -3.45
N ALA A 215 23.40 6.71 -2.64
CA ALA A 215 22.07 7.05 -3.13
C ALA A 215 22.01 8.56 -3.45
N HIS A 216 21.50 8.87 -4.65
CA HIS A 216 21.34 10.24 -5.10
C HIS A 216 19.85 10.54 -5.33
N PRO A 217 19.38 11.77 -5.07
CA PRO A 217 18.00 12.13 -5.38
C PRO A 217 17.75 12.08 -6.89
N VAL A 218 16.51 11.81 -7.29
CA VAL A 218 16.14 11.50 -8.68
C VAL A 218 16.53 12.61 -9.66
N ASN A 219 16.55 13.87 -9.23
CA ASN A 219 16.98 14.99 -10.08
C ASN A 219 18.49 15.02 -10.39
N ARG A 220 19.29 14.17 -9.72
CA ARG A 220 20.71 13.97 -10.01
C ARG A 220 20.95 12.74 -10.89
N THR A 221 20.02 11.79 -10.92
CA THR A 221 20.14 10.55 -11.71
C THR A 221 19.32 10.59 -13.00
N SER A 222 18.31 11.46 -13.07
CA SER A 222 17.39 11.59 -14.20
C SER A 222 17.27 13.03 -14.73
N ALA A 223 17.10 13.14 -16.04
CA ALA A 223 16.86 14.39 -16.76
C ALA A 223 15.37 14.78 -16.82
N ASN A 224 14.46 13.80 -16.74
CA ASN A 224 13.01 14.01 -16.91
C ASN A 224 12.14 13.34 -15.84
N GLY A 225 12.77 12.70 -14.84
CA GLY A 225 12.11 11.96 -13.78
C GLY A 225 11.91 10.48 -14.08
N VAL A 226 12.37 9.96 -15.21
CA VAL A 226 12.35 8.53 -15.58
C VAL A 226 13.75 7.92 -15.38
N THR A 227 13.79 6.64 -15.02
CA THR A 227 14.97 5.79 -15.12
C THR A 227 14.60 4.49 -15.82
N GLY A 228 14.93 4.38 -17.10
CA GLY A 228 14.60 3.24 -17.96
C GLY A 228 14.04 3.66 -19.33
N TYR A 229 13.43 2.71 -20.04
CA TYR A 229 13.00 2.86 -21.42
C TYR A 229 11.49 2.56 -21.58
N PRO A 230 10.59 3.41 -21.04
CA PRO A 230 9.14 3.27 -21.21
C PRO A 230 8.69 3.10 -22.67
N SER A 231 9.47 3.57 -23.65
CA SER A 231 9.22 3.35 -25.08
C SER A 231 9.10 1.86 -25.47
N ARG A 232 9.70 0.96 -24.70
CA ARG A 232 9.68 -0.51 -24.93
C ARG A 232 8.44 -1.19 -24.37
N ALA A 233 7.60 -0.47 -23.63
CA ALA A 233 6.41 -1.00 -22.99
C ALA A 233 5.31 -1.36 -24.00
N THR A 234 4.61 -2.46 -23.72
CA THR A 234 3.47 -2.94 -24.52
C THR A 234 2.34 -3.41 -23.62
N VAL A 235 1.10 -3.31 -24.10
CA VAL A 235 -0.09 -3.85 -23.43
C VAL A 235 0.05 -5.36 -23.16
N GLY A 236 0.69 -6.10 -24.07
CA GLY A 236 0.93 -7.53 -23.93
C GLY A 236 1.85 -7.88 -22.76
N GLN A 237 2.94 -7.10 -22.57
CA GLN A 237 3.82 -7.23 -21.40
C GLN A 237 3.05 -6.91 -20.11
N GLY A 238 2.26 -5.83 -20.09
CA GLY A 238 1.48 -5.43 -18.91
C GLY A 238 0.50 -6.50 -18.44
N ARG A 239 -0.32 -7.02 -19.37
CA ARG A 239 -1.27 -8.10 -19.08
C ARG A 239 -0.57 -9.34 -18.53
N ARG A 240 0.61 -9.67 -19.06
CA ARG A 240 1.40 -10.83 -18.60
C ARG A 240 1.99 -10.59 -17.22
N LEU A 241 2.57 -9.42 -16.99
CA LEU A 241 3.18 -9.04 -15.72
C LEU A 241 2.15 -9.00 -14.59
N MET A 242 0.98 -8.40 -14.82
CA MET A 242 -0.12 -8.40 -13.84
C MET A 242 -0.57 -9.82 -13.50
N ARG A 243 -0.68 -10.73 -14.48
CA ARG A 243 -1.01 -12.14 -14.20
C ARG A 243 0.02 -12.81 -13.30
N TRP A 244 1.32 -12.56 -13.53
CA TRP A 244 2.39 -13.11 -12.69
C TRP A 244 2.33 -12.52 -11.28
N LEU A 245 2.19 -11.20 -11.15
CA LEU A 245 2.04 -10.52 -9.86
C LEU A 245 0.87 -11.10 -9.06
N VAL A 246 -0.32 -11.19 -9.65
CA VAL A 246 -1.51 -11.74 -8.97
C VAL A 246 -1.28 -13.19 -8.55
N ALA A 247 -0.77 -14.04 -9.45
CA ALA A 247 -0.55 -15.45 -9.15
C ALA A 247 0.45 -15.63 -7.99
N ASP A 248 1.58 -14.94 -8.05
CA ASP A 248 2.65 -15.13 -7.08
C ASP A 248 2.31 -14.51 -5.71
N ARG A 249 1.60 -13.38 -5.69
CA ARG A 249 1.14 -12.73 -4.46
C ARG A 249 -0.04 -13.48 -3.83
N ALA A 250 -0.97 -14.00 -4.61
CA ALA A 250 -2.02 -14.88 -4.10
C ALA A 250 -1.43 -16.14 -3.44
N GLU A 251 -0.39 -16.73 -4.02
CA GLU A 251 0.30 -17.87 -3.41
C GLU A 251 1.00 -17.49 -2.11
N THR A 252 1.68 -16.34 -2.08
CA THR A 252 2.30 -15.82 -0.84
C THR A 252 1.26 -15.66 0.28
N VAL A 253 0.11 -15.08 -0.04
CA VAL A 253 -1.00 -14.89 0.92
C VAL A 253 -1.57 -16.23 1.37
N ARG A 254 -1.82 -17.18 0.46
CA ARG A 254 -2.30 -18.53 0.82
C ARG A 254 -1.34 -19.25 1.76
N ARG A 255 -0.03 -19.16 1.51
CA ARG A 255 0.99 -19.72 2.40
C ARG A 255 0.93 -19.07 3.78
N GLY A 256 0.95 -17.73 3.83
CA GLY A 256 0.91 -16.98 5.09
C GLY A 256 -0.35 -17.23 5.93
N ARG A 257 -1.51 -17.47 5.30
CA ARG A 257 -2.75 -17.86 6.01
C ARG A 257 -2.64 -19.21 6.73
N ARG A 258 -1.86 -20.13 6.19
CA ARG A 258 -1.66 -21.47 6.77
C ARG A 258 -0.50 -21.50 7.77
N GLU A 259 0.33 -20.46 7.75
CA GLU A 259 1.49 -20.34 8.60
C GLU A 259 1.09 -20.21 10.08
N ARG A 260 1.83 -20.93 10.93
CA ARG A 260 1.69 -20.91 12.39
C ARG A 260 3.01 -20.45 12.98
N SER A 261 2.97 -19.86 14.18
CA SER A 261 4.18 -19.58 14.94
C SER A 261 5.00 -20.87 15.10
N PRO A 262 6.32 -20.85 14.83
CA PRO A 262 7.19 -22.03 14.98
C PRO A 262 7.23 -22.59 16.40
N ARG A 263 6.94 -21.74 17.40
CA ARG A 263 6.76 -22.15 18.79
C ARG A 263 5.44 -21.61 19.30
N THR A 264 4.66 -22.47 19.93
CA THR A 264 3.52 -22.03 20.73
C THR A 264 4.06 -21.31 21.96
N CYS A 265 3.68 -20.04 22.13
CA CYS A 265 3.87 -19.38 23.41
C CYS A 265 2.96 -20.12 24.40
N ARG A 266 3.55 -20.91 25.32
CA ARG A 266 2.83 -21.33 26.53
C ARG A 266 2.71 -20.09 27.39
N THR A 267 1.77 -19.20 27.06
CA THR A 267 1.31 -18.22 28.04
C THR A 267 0.73 -19.06 29.19
N SER A 268 1.49 -19.21 30.27
CA SER A 268 0.92 -19.63 31.53
C SER A 268 -0.27 -18.69 31.75
N ARG A 269 -1.47 -19.26 31.85
CA ARG A 269 -2.57 -18.54 32.46
C ARG A 269 -2.03 -18.14 33.83
N VAL A 270 -1.61 -16.88 33.97
CA VAL A 270 -1.56 -16.27 35.29
C VAL A 270 -3.01 -16.32 35.74
N ARG A 271 -3.36 -17.38 36.49
CA ARG A 271 -4.59 -17.39 37.25
C ARG A 271 -4.54 -16.08 38.04
N ALA A 272 -5.59 -15.28 37.93
CA ALA A 272 -5.85 -14.21 38.88
C ALA A 272 -6.05 -14.88 40.25
N GLY A 273 -4.94 -15.26 40.89
CA GLY A 273 -4.87 -15.68 42.27
C GLY A 273 -4.97 -14.40 43.08
N SER A 274 -6.08 -14.30 43.82
CA SER A 274 -6.32 -13.28 44.84
C SER A 274 -5.05 -13.00 45.65
N LEU A 275 -4.34 -11.92 45.29
CA LEU A 275 -3.34 -11.33 46.18
C LEU A 275 -4.12 -10.56 47.26
N LEU A 276 -4.41 -11.29 48.33
CA LEU A 276 -4.68 -10.69 49.64
C LEU A 276 -3.49 -9.80 49.98
N LEU A 277 -3.73 -8.49 49.97
CA LEU A 277 -2.80 -7.47 50.45
C LEU A 277 -2.62 -7.63 51.97
N SER A 278 -1.65 -8.43 52.38
CA SER A 278 -1.01 -8.27 53.69
C SER A 278 -0.01 -7.11 53.60
N ARG A 279 -0.30 -6.01 54.30
CA ARG A 279 0.65 -4.92 54.53
C ARG A 279 1.81 -5.43 55.40
N PRO A 280 3.05 -5.09 55.01
CA PRO A 280 3.98 -4.43 55.94
C PRO A 280 4.51 -3.16 55.28
N GLY A 281 4.66 -2.05 56.00
CA GLY A 281 5.69 -1.86 57.01
C GLY A 281 6.86 -1.13 56.33
N GLY A 282 7.08 0.13 56.71
CA GLY A 282 7.80 1.11 55.91
C GLY A 282 9.29 0.83 55.65
N ALA A 283 9.75 1.26 54.48
CA ALA A 283 11.09 1.77 54.25
C ALA A 283 11.06 2.57 52.94
N SER A 284 11.60 3.78 52.97
CA SER A 284 11.66 4.74 51.88
C SER A 284 12.48 4.23 50.68
N ASP A 285 11.90 4.23 49.48
CA ASP A 285 12.66 4.07 48.24
C ASP A 285 12.42 5.27 47.31
N ARG A 286 13.34 6.26 47.38
CA ARG A 286 13.30 7.52 46.62
C ARG A 286 13.82 7.35 45.19
N ARG A 287 13.36 6.33 44.45
CA ARG A 287 13.74 6.14 43.03
C ARG A 287 12.58 5.99 42.05
N ALA A 288 11.33 5.99 42.52
CA ALA A 288 10.14 5.87 41.66
C ALA A 288 9.48 7.19 41.22
N GLU A 289 9.90 8.36 41.74
CA GLU A 289 9.24 9.65 41.43
C GLU A 289 9.89 10.46 40.29
N ALA A 290 10.94 9.96 39.65
CA ALA A 290 11.68 10.71 38.62
C ALA A 290 11.11 10.61 37.19
N TRP A 291 10.12 9.75 36.92
CA TRP A 291 9.62 9.49 35.56
C TRP A 291 8.21 10.06 35.24
N VAL A 292 7.58 10.77 36.18
CA VAL A 292 6.23 11.34 36.01
C VAL A 292 6.21 12.89 35.98
N ARG A 293 7.37 13.57 36.00
CA ARG A 293 7.45 15.05 36.02
C ARG A 293 8.13 15.71 34.80
N LEU A 294 7.92 15.19 33.59
CA LEU A 294 8.40 15.83 32.35
C LEU A 294 7.34 15.94 31.23
N SER A 295 6.05 16.05 31.57
CA SER A 295 4.98 16.21 30.55
C SER A 295 3.90 17.24 30.90
N THR A 296 4.25 18.33 31.59
CA THR A 296 3.35 19.49 31.77
C THR A 296 4.14 20.79 31.85
N ALA A 297 4.73 21.21 30.73
CA ALA A 297 5.15 22.59 30.54
C ALA A 297 4.19 23.26 29.54
N PRO A 298 3.51 24.38 29.89
CA PRO A 298 2.66 25.09 28.95
C PRO A 298 3.51 25.78 27.89
N LEU A 299 3.20 25.54 26.61
CA LEU A 299 3.78 26.25 25.48
C LEU A 299 3.23 27.67 25.44
N SER A 300 4.11 28.67 25.56
CA SER A 300 3.79 30.07 25.30
C SER A 300 3.41 30.27 23.82
N PRO A 301 2.31 30.98 23.49
CA PRO A 301 1.94 31.22 22.10
C PRO A 301 2.87 32.25 21.46
N LEU A 302 3.49 31.88 20.33
CA LEU A 302 4.19 32.81 19.45
C LEU A 302 3.17 33.66 18.66
N PRO A 303 3.44 34.95 18.40
CA PRO A 303 2.52 35.82 17.68
C PRO A 303 2.44 35.43 16.20
N ILE A 304 1.25 35.03 15.75
CA ILE A 304 0.93 34.81 14.34
C ILE A 304 0.60 36.16 13.72
N THR A 305 1.45 36.65 12.81
CA THR A 305 1.11 37.73 11.88
C THR A 305 0.30 37.13 10.72
N PRO A 306 -0.90 37.66 10.39
CA PRO A 306 -1.67 37.14 9.27
C PRO A 306 -1.06 37.56 7.94
N PRO A 307 -0.97 36.67 6.93
CA PRO A 307 -0.54 37.07 5.59
C PRO A 307 -1.61 37.92 4.91
N SER A 308 -1.15 38.95 4.21
CA SER A 308 -1.94 39.88 3.40
C SER A 308 -2.84 39.16 2.38
N LEU A 309 -4.13 39.51 2.42
CA LEU A 309 -5.16 39.03 1.48
C LEU A 309 -4.82 39.40 0.03
N VAL A 310 -4.36 38.42 -0.75
CA VAL A 310 -4.36 38.49 -2.21
C VAL A 310 -5.80 38.25 -2.69
N ARG A 311 -6.43 39.28 -3.27
CA ARG A 311 -7.76 39.17 -3.90
C ARG A 311 -7.68 38.25 -5.13
N ILE A 312 -8.15 37.03 -5.00
CA ILE A 312 -8.39 36.12 -6.13
C ILE A 312 -9.72 36.54 -6.79
N ARG A 313 -9.66 36.95 -8.06
CA ARG A 313 -10.87 37.19 -8.89
C ARG A 313 -11.50 35.83 -9.25
N PRO A 314 -12.84 35.68 -9.19
CA PRO A 314 -13.48 34.43 -9.58
C PRO A 314 -13.39 34.20 -11.10
N PHE A 315 -13.00 32.98 -11.49
CA PHE A 315 -13.11 32.49 -12.86
C PHE A 315 -14.58 32.13 -13.18
N PRO A 316 -15.08 32.37 -14.40
CA PRO A 316 -16.43 32.00 -14.79
C PRO A 316 -16.59 30.47 -14.94
N SER A 317 -17.71 29.95 -14.43
CA SER A 317 -18.10 28.53 -14.49
C SER A 317 -18.40 28.07 -15.93
N PRO A 318 -17.98 26.86 -16.35
CA PRO A 318 -18.22 26.34 -17.70
C PRO A 318 -19.39 25.33 -17.77
N PHE A 319 -20.46 25.50 -16.99
CA PHE A 319 -21.62 24.60 -17.03
C PHE A 319 -22.91 25.34 -17.44
N PRO A 320 -23.61 24.90 -18.51
CA PRO A 320 -24.91 25.46 -18.87
C PRO A 320 -25.97 25.04 -17.85
N HIS A 321 -26.76 26.01 -17.40
CA HIS A 321 -27.92 25.80 -16.54
C HIS A 321 -28.98 24.93 -17.22
N PHE A 322 -29.30 23.77 -16.64
CA PHE A 322 -30.49 23.01 -17.00
C PHE A 322 -31.68 23.50 -16.17
N PRO A 323 -32.87 23.73 -16.77
CA PRO A 323 -34.07 24.07 -16.02
C PRO A 323 -34.63 22.85 -15.27
N PRO A 324 -35.31 23.03 -14.12
CA PRO A 324 -35.87 21.93 -13.35
C PRO A 324 -37.09 21.31 -14.07
N LEU A 325 -37.16 19.98 -14.05
CA LEU A 325 -38.33 19.21 -14.52
C LEU A 325 -39.49 19.33 -13.52
N PRO A 326 -40.75 19.42 -13.97
CA PRO A 326 -41.91 19.46 -13.09
C PRO A 326 -42.22 18.07 -12.51
N PHE A 327 -42.43 18.02 -11.19
CA PHE A 327 -43.04 16.88 -10.51
C PHE A 327 -44.55 16.87 -10.79
N SER A 328 -45.04 15.83 -11.44
CA SER A 328 -46.47 15.49 -11.46
C SER A 328 -46.82 14.68 -10.21
N ARG A 329 -47.94 15.04 -9.57
CA ARG A 329 -48.58 14.29 -8.48
C ARG A 329 -49.09 12.94 -8.94
#